data_AF-A0AAX4PGP0-F1
#
_entry.id   AF-A0AAX4PGP0-F1
#
_cell.length_a   1.000
_cell.length_b   1.000
_cell.length_c   1.000
_cell.angle_alpha   90.00
_cell.angle_beta   90.00
_cell.angle_gamma   90.00
#
_symmetry.space_group_name_H-M   'P 1'
#
loop_
_entity.id
_entity.type
_entity.pdbx_description
1 polymer ?
#
loop_
_entity_poly.entity_id
_entity_poly.type
_entity_poly.pdbx_seq_one_letter_code
_entity_poly.pdbx_strand_id
1 'polypeptide(L)'
;MAIAVRRLCSCLSEAGKASALRRRSQMPAMRLSAVGVTEAVRGCATSQWRRIQGVLFDIDGTLVDTDPLHLVAFRDCLKAGVSIEVDETFFKANISGRSNPDIARDLLPHLSDSEKEKWIVDKEEYFCDLARSQIEPVQGLRELMTWIKTSGIKCAAVTNAPRPNAEMLLGGINMADEFDILVIANEEAHNKPHPEPYLAAMRKLGLQPEDCVAFEDSPTGATAAVAAGVHTIGILTSQTAEAMAAVGVKQCVGDYHEILREIEAARK
;
A
#
# COMPACT_ATOMS: atom_id res chain seq x y z
N MET A 1 55.89 -16.10 -14.24
CA MET A 1 56.26 -17.53 -14.14
C MET A 1 55.35 -18.17 -13.11
N ALA A 2 54.39 -18.96 -13.58
CA ALA A 2 53.34 -19.57 -12.78
C ALA A 2 53.78 -20.94 -12.24
N ILE A 3 53.40 -21.26 -11.00
CA ILE A 3 53.65 -22.54 -10.35
C ILE A 3 52.33 -23.29 -10.14
N ALA A 4 52.26 -24.44 -10.82
CA ALA A 4 51.53 -25.69 -10.62
C ALA A 4 50.47 -25.84 -9.50
N VAL A 5 49.30 -26.39 -9.89
CA VAL A 5 48.61 -27.45 -9.14
C VAL A 5 48.10 -28.52 -10.13
N ARG A 6 48.37 -29.79 -9.79
CA ARG A 6 48.10 -31.00 -10.56
C ARG A 6 46.79 -31.68 -10.13
N ARG A 7 46.05 -32.15 -11.16
CA ARG A 7 45.40 -33.46 -11.33
C ARG A 7 44.14 -33.90 -10.55
N LEU A 8 43.24 -34.45 -11.39
CA LEU A 8 42.43 -35.68 -11.29
C LEU A 8 41.08 -35.64 -10.56
N CYS A 9 40.02 -35.82 -11.34
CA CYS A 9 38.89 -36.69 -10.97
C CYS A 9 38.43 -37.46 -12.23
N SER A 10 38.55 -38.78 -12.17
CA SER A 10 38.03 -39.75 -13.14
C SER A 10 37.14 -40.74 -12.41
N CYS A 11 36.00 -41.05 -13.05
CA CYS A 11 35.08 -42.19 -12.97
C CYS A 11 35.18 -43.21 -11.82
N LEU A 12 33.99 -43.67 -11.37
CA LEU A 12 33.55 -45.02 -10.91
C LEU A 12 32.29 -44.81 -10.03
N SER A 13 31.25 -45.65 -9.95
CA SER A 13 30.96 -47.00 -10.45
C SER A 13 29.47 -47.31 -10.30
N GLU A 14 29.01 -48.32 -11.05
CA GLU A 14 27.69 -48.96 -10.96
C GLU A 14 27.45 -49.81 -9.68
N ALA A 15 26.17 -50.19 -9.53
CA ALA A 15 25.64 -51.50 -9.13
C ALA A 15 25.09 -51.71 -7.68
N GLY A 16 23.75 -51.62 -7.55
CA GLY A 16 22.88 -52.79 -7.41
C GLY A 16 22.54 -53.36 -6.01
N LYS A 17 21.22 -53.38 -5.68
CA LYS A 17 20.37 -54.55 -5.31
C LYS A 17 19.11 -54.08 -4.54
N ALA A 18 17.91 -54.26 -5.12
CA ALA A 18 16.91 -55.34 -4.83
C ALA A 18 15.70 -54.74 -4.06
N SER A 19 14.56 -54.52 -4.73
CA SER A 19 13.39 -55.41 -4.84
C SER A 19 12.29 -55.12 -3.81
N ALA A 20 11.18 -54.51 -4.24
CA ALA A 20 9.84 -54.82 -3.71
C ALA A 20 8.74 -54.32 -4.67
N LEU A 21 8.03 -55.32 -5.21
CA LEU A 21 6.72 -55.35 -5.84
C LEU A 21 5.88 -54.05 -5.91
N ARG A 22 5.49 -53.77 -7.16
CA ARG A 22 4.36 -52.94 -7.57
C ARG A 22 3.03 -53.49 -7.00
N ARG A 23 2.20 -52.60 -6.44
CA ARG A 23 0.73 -52.67 -6.59
C ARG A 23 0.22 -51.28 -6.95
N ARG A 24 -0.40 -51.19 -8.13
CA ARG A 24 -1.14 -50.02 -8.62
C ARG A 24 -2.42 -49.88 -7.79
N SER A 25 -2.63 -48.70 -7.23
CA SER A 25 -3.97 -48.19 -6.89
C SER A 25 -4.17 -46.89 -7.65
N GLN A 26 -4.95 -46.96 -8.72
CA GLN A 26 -5.51 -45.80 -9.41
C GLN A 26 -6.41 -45.05 -8.42
N MET A 27 -6.09 -43.78 -8.13
CA MET A 27 -7.10 -42.83 -7.65
C MET A 27 -7.55 -41.97 -8.83
N PRO A 28 -8.85 -41.70 -8.97
CA PRO A 28 -9.36 -40.95 -10.11
C PRO A 28 -8.95 -39.48 -10.00
N ALA A 29 -8.43 -38.92 -11.09
CA ALA A 29 -8.24 -37.49 -11.23
C ALA A 29 -9.61 -36.80 -11.19
N MET A 30 -9.89 -36.11 -10.09
CA MET A 30 -11.05 -35.21 -9.98
C MET A 30 -10.79 -34.03 -10.93
N ARG A 31 -11.51 -34.00 -12.05
CA ARG A 31 -11.61 -32.81 -12.90
C ARG A 31 -12.41 -31.76 -12.11
N LEU A 32 -11.73 -30.75 -11.58
CA LEU A 32 -12.39 -29.50 -11.23
C LEU A 32 -12.76 -28.80 -12.54
N SER A 33 -14.06 -28.77 -12.86
CA SER A 33 -14.60 -27.90 -13.89
C SER A 33 -14.43 -26.45 -13.46
N ALA A 34 -13.84 -25.63 -14.34
CA ALA A 34 -13.57 -24.20 -14.16
C ALA A 34 -14.84 -23.32 -14.24
N VAL A 35 -15.94 -23.75 -13.64
CA VAL A 35 -17.21 -23.02 -13.61
C VAL A 35 -17.71 -23.04 -12.18
N GLY A 36 -17.40 -21.98 -11.41
CA GLY A 36 -17.86 -21.86 -10.02
C GLY A 36 -17.13 -20.87 -9.13
N VAL A 37 -16.00 -20.28 -9.57
CA VAL A 37 -15.22 -19.35 -8.73
C VAL A 37 -15.63 -17.89 -8.91
N THR A 38 -16.38 -17.55 -9.96
CA THR A 38 -16.69 -16.15 -10.31
C THR A 38 -17.95 -15.57 -9.67
N GLU A 39 -18.93 -16.38 -9.26
CA GLU A 39 -20.17 -15.88 -8.62
C GLU A 39 -20.06 -15.76 -7.10
N ALA A 40 -19.42 -16.71 -6.43
CA ALA A 40 -19.30 -16.71 -4.96
C ALA A 40 -18.42 -15.57 -4.42
N VAL A 41 -17.39 -15.16 -5.18
CA VAL A 41 -16.52 -14.03 -4.81
C VAL A 41 -17.25 -12.69 -5.03
N ARG A 42 -18.10 -12.58 -6.05
CA ARG A 42 -18.92 -11.38 -6.30
C ARG A 42 -20.03 -11.19 -5.27
N GLY A 43 -20.67 -12.27 -4.81
CA GLY A 43 -21.74 -12.20 -3.80
C GLY A 43 -21.27 -11.77 -2.40
N CYS A 44 -19.99 -11.99 -2.06
CA CYS A 44 -19.43 -11.60 -0.76
C CYS A 44 -19.15 -10.09 -0.71
N ALA A 45 -18.52 -9.54 -1.75
CA ALA A 45 -18.17 -8.11 -1.84
C ALA A 45 -19.41 -7.20 -1.85
N THR A 46 -20.48 -7.58 -2.55
CA THR A 46 -21.72 -6.77 -2.58
C THR A 46 -22.45 -6.73 -1.24
N SER A 47 -22.37 -7.78 -0.42
CA SER A 47 -22.99 -7.79 0.91
C SER A 47 -22.28 -6.90 1.93
N GLN A 48 -21.02 -6.55 1.66
CA GLN A 48 -20.14 -5.87 2.61
C GLN A 48 -20.48 -4.39 2.76
N TRP A 49 -20.67 -3.68 1.63
CA TRP A 49 -20.99 -2.25 1.62
C TRP A 49 -22.29 -1.88 2.34
N ARG A 50 -23.20 -2.84 2.59
CA ARG A 50 -24.42 -2.63 3.40
C ARG A 50 -24.17 -2.56 4.90
N ARG A 51 -23.04 -3.06 5.39
CA ARG A 51 -22.72 -3.16 6.82
C ARG A 51 -21.60 -2.23 7.27
N ILE A 52 -20.92 -1.58 6.33
CA ILE A 52 -19.85 -0.64 6.64
C ILE A 52 -20.40 0.57 7.40
N GLN A 53 -19.74 0.90 8.51
CA GLN A 53 -20.02 2.07 9.33
C GLN A 53 -18.82 3.03 9.40
N GLY A 54 -17.65 2.59 8.96
CA GLY A 54 -16.43 3.41 8.90
C GLY A 54 -15.62 3.21 7.61
N VAL A 55 -15.10 4.31 7.07
CA VAL A 55 -14.10 4.28 6.00
C VAL A 55 -12.82 4.95 6.49
N LEU A 56 -11.69 4.26 6.32
CA LEU A 56 -10.37 4.70 6.77
C LEU A 56 -9.49 4.90 5.53
N PHE A 57 -9.14 6.14 5.22
CA PHE A 57 -8.32 6.47 4.06
C PHE A 57 -6.88 6.74 4.47
N ASP A 58 -5.91 6.13 3.78
CA ASP A 58 -4.61 6.78 3.64
C ASP A 58 -4.74 8.07 2.79
N ILE A 59 -3.71 8.92 2.73
CA ILE A 59 -3.76 10.23 2.05
C ILE A 59 -2.92 10.22 0.77
N ASP A 60 -1.61 10.12 0.92
CA ASP A 60 -0.64 10.15 -0.18
C ASP A 60 -0.83 8.93 -1.09
N GLY A 61 -0.94 9.13 -2.40
CA GLY A 61 -1.29 8.07 -3.36
C GLY A 61 -2.74 7.58 -3.27
N THR A 62 -3.40 7.68 -2.10
CA THR A 62 -4.76 7.15 -1.90
C THR A 62 -5.87 8.15 -2.19
N LEU A 63 -5.80 9.37 -1.64
CA LEU A 63 -6.74 10.46 -1.93
C LEU A 63 -6.26 11.30 -3.10
N VAL A 64 -4.95 11.43 -3.26
CA VAL A 64 -4.26 12.24 -4.27
C VAL A 64 -3.11 11.42 -4.82
N ASP A 65 -2.93 11.37 -6.14
CA ASP A 65 -1.73 10.75 -6.72
C ASP A 65 -0.52 11.68 -6.53
N THR A 66 0.27 11.42 -5.48
CA THR A 66 1.40 12.26 -5.07
C THR A 66 2.76 11.79 -5.63
N ASP A 67 2.83 10.57 -6.16
CA ASP A 67 4.06 9.96 -6.68
C ASP A 67 4.75 10.81 -7.77
N PRO A 68 4.03 11.40 -8.75
CA PRO A 68 4.64 12.28 -9.75
C PRO A 68 5.35 13.51 -9.15
N LEU A 69 4.80 14.07 -8.08
CA LEU A 69 5.37 15.24 -7.40
C LEU A 69 6.50 14.83 -6.46
N HIS A 70 6.37 13.69 -5.77
CA HIS A 70 7.47 13.12 -5.01
C HIS A 70 8.66 12.79 -5.90
N LEU A 71 8.46 12.26 -7.11
CA LEU A 71 9.55 12.04 -8.06
C LEU A 71 10.36 13.33 -8.31
N VAL A 72 9.68 14.46 -8.52
CA VAL A 72 10.35 15.76 -8.69
C VAL A 72 11.08 16.16 -7.42
N ALA A 73 10.42 16.08 -6.26
CA ALA A 73 11.02 16.44 -4.98
C ALA A 73 12.28 15.62 -4.66
N PHE A 74 12.21 14.30 -4.79
CA PHE A 74 13.36 13.41 -4.58
C PHE A 74 14.47 13.68 -5.61
N ARG A 75 14.13 13.89 -6.88
CA ARG A 75 15.11 14.20 -7.93
C ARG A 75 15.89 15.48 -7.62
N ASP A 76 15.22 16.51 -7.16
CA ASP A 76 15.87 17.79 -6.90
C ASP A 76 16.62 17.81 -5.56
N CYS A 77 16.07 17.17 -4.53
CA CYS A 77 16.67 17.11 -3.20
C CYS A 77 17.84 16.10 -3.10
N LEU A 78 17.88 15.04 -3.93
CA LEU A 78 19.01 14.09 -3.95
C LEU A 78 20.21 14.59 -4.77
N LYS A 79 19.98 15.45 -5.78
CA LYS A 79 21.06 16.12 -6.52
C LYS A 79 21.98 16.95 -5.61
N ALA A 80 21.44 17.47 -4.51
CA ALA A 80 22.18 18.19 -3.48
C ALA A 80 22.96 17.23 -2.56
N GLY A 81 23.92 16.47 -3.11
CA GLY A 81 24.85 15.67 -2.30
C GLY A 81 25.17 14.28 -2.81
N VAL A 82 24.43 13.75 -3.79
CA VAL A 82 24.70 12.43 -4.37
C VAL A 82 24.62 12.46 -5.90
N SER A 83 25.57 11.79 -6.57
CA SER A 83 25.59 11.61 -8.03
C SER A 83 24.57 10.57 -8.52
N ILE A 84 23.35 10.56 -7.94
CA ILE A 84 22.27 9.66 -8.35
C ILE A 84 21.33 10.41 -9.27
N GLU A 85 21.15 9.89 -10.49
CA GLU A 85 20.09 10.33 -11.38
C GLU A 85 18.77 9.66 -10.97
N VAL A 86 17.80 10.45 -10.51
CA VAL A 86 16.48 9.97 -10.12
C VAL A 86 15.52 10.12 -11.29
N ASP A 87 15.45 9.09 -12.11
CA ASP A 87 14.43 8.93 -13.14
C ASP A 87 13.21 8.13 -12.61
N GLU A 88 12.18 7.95 -13.45
CA GLU A 88 10.99 7.19 -13.07
C GLU A 88 11.30 5.73 -12.71
N THR A 89 12.26 5.12 -13.39
CA THR A 89 12.66 3.71 -13.16
C THR A 89 13.28 3.57 -11.78
N PHE A 90 14.22 4.47 -11.45
CA PHE A 90 14.87 4.52 -10.15
C PHE A 90 13.85 4.79 -9.05
N PHE A 91 12.95 5.75 -9.25
CA PHE A 91 11.94 6.12 -8.27
C PHE A 91 11.01 4.95 -7.96
N LYS A 92 10.46 4.27 -8.98
CA LYS A 92 9.59 3.11 -8.78
C LYS A 92 10.31 1.96 -8.05
N ALA A 93 11.58 1.72 -8.37
CA ALA A 93 12.33 0.62 -7.78
C ALA A 93 12.82 0.89 -6.35
N ASN A 94 13.13 2.15 -6.01
CA ASN A 94 13.87 2.49 -4.79
C ASN A 94 13.14 3.43 -3.83
N ILE A 95 12.05 4.08 -4.26
CA ILE A 95 11.39 5.17 -3.52
C ILE A 95 9.89 4.93 -3.37
N SER A 96 9.14 4.73 -4.46
CA SER A 96 7.68 4.60 -4.43
C SER A 96 7.22 3.52 -3.45
N GLY A 97 6.18 3.82 -2.66
CA GLY A 97 5.58 2.93 -1.66
C GLY A 97 6.43 2.65 -0.40
N ARG A 98 7.61 3.27 -0.28
CA ARG A 98 8.52 3.12 0.87
C ARG A 98 8.41 4.30 1.82
N SER A 99 8.79 4.08 3.08
CA SER A 99 8.85 5.15 4.07
C SER A 99 10.05 6.08 3.83
N ASN A 100 9.88 7.38 4.07
CA ASN A 100 10.98 8.36 4.00
C ASN A 100 12.21 7.96 4.87
N PRO A 101 12.04 7.46 6.11
CA PRO A 101 13.17 6.98 6.90
C PRO A 101 13.93 5.83 6.24
N ASP A 102 13.24 4.84 5.64
CA ASP A 102 13.88 3.74 4.95
C ASP A 102 14.62 4.21 3.69
N ILE A 103 14.03 5.15 2.95
CA ILE A 103 14.66 5.75 1.76
C ILE A 103 15.92 6.52 2.15
N ALA A 104 15.84 7.39 3.16
CA ALA A 104 16.98 8.18 3.62
C ALA A 104 18.10 7.28 4.18
N ARG A 105 17.76 6.21 4.92
CA ARG A 105 18.75 5.25 5.41
C ARG A 105 19.54 4.61 4.27
N ASP A 106 18.85 4.21 3.20
CA ASP A 106 19.44 3.42 2.13
C ASP A 106 20.14 4.29 1.06
N LEU A 107 19.57 5.46 0.73
CA LEU A 107 20.10 6.36 -0.30
C LEU A 107 21.09 7.40 0.25
N LEU A 108 21.03 7.73 1.54
CA LEU A 108 21.90 8.70 2.20
C LEU A 108 22.68 8.07 3.38
N PRO A 109 23.37 6.93 3.19
CA PRO A 109 24.04 6.21 4.29
C PRO A 109 25.22 6.97 4.90
N HIS A 110 25.70 8.02 4.23
CA HIS A 110 26.81 8.85 4.67
C HIS A 110 26.39 9.97 5.64
N LEU A 111 25.09 10.27 5.74
CA LEU A 111 24.56 11.27 6.65
C LEU A 111 24.34 10.68 8.05
N SER A 112 24.54 11.49 9.09
CA SER A 112 24.08 11.16 10.45
C SER A 112 22.55 11.13 10.53
N ASP A 113 21.99 10.57 11.59
CA ASP A 113 20.53 10.44 11.71
C ASP A 113 19.83 11.81 11.80
N SER A 114 20.42 12.78 12.49
CA SER A 114 19.91 14.16 12.52
C SER A 114 19.96 14.84 11.15
N GLU A 115 20.99 14.56 10.34
CA GLU A 115 21.08 15.08 8.97
C GLU A 115 20.04 14.42 8.04
N LYS A 116 19.78 13.11 8.20
CA LYS A 116 18.70 12.43 7.47
C LYS A 116 17.33 12.99 7.84
N GLU A 117 17.06 13.20 9.12
CA GLU A 117 15.82 13.82 9.61
C GLU A 117 15.62 15.21 9.01
N LYS A 118 16.67 16.05 9.05
CA LYS A 118 16.64 17.36 8.43
C LYS A 118 16.36 17.27 6.93
N TRP A 119 17.03 16.38 6.22
CA TRP A 119 16.84 16.20 4.79
C TRP A 119 15.40 15.75 4.45
N ILE A 120 14.81 14.86 5.26
CA ILE A 120 13.41 14.45 5.10
C ILE A 120 12.48 15.66 5.25
N VAL A 121 12.69 16.49 6.28
CA VAL A 121 11.89 17.70 6.50
C VAL A 121 12.01 18.68 5.32
N ASP A 122 13.25 19.01 4.93
CA ASP A 122 13.50 19.95 3.83
C ASP A 122 12.88 19.45 2.50
N LYS A 123 12.94 18.14 2.22
CA LYS A 123 12.33 17.52 1.05
C LYS A 123 10.79 17.57 1.11
N GLU A 124 10.20 17.32 2.28
CA GLU A 124 8.75 17.39 2.46
C GLU A 124 8.21 18.81 2.33
N GLU A 125 8.94 19.82 2.82
CA GLU A 125 8.59 21.23 2.59
C GLU A 125 8.60 21.56 1.10
N TYR A 126 9.63 21.13 0.37
CA TYR A 126 9.70 21.33 -1.09
C TYR A 126 8.58 20.59 -1.83
N PHE A 127 8.25 19.36 -1.44
CA PHE A 127 7.09 18.65 -1.97
C PHE A 127 5.80 19.45 -1.75
N CYS A 128 5.58 19.99 -0.55
CA CYS A 128 4.39 20.80 -0.25
C CYS A 128 4.31 22.04 -1.15
N ASP A 129 5.43 22.72 -1.39
CA ASP A 129 5.48 23.87 -2.29
C ASP A 129 5.10 23.50 -3.73
N LEU A 130 5.56 22.33 -4.22
CA LEU A 130 5.16 21.81 -5.53
C LEU A 130 3.67 21.45 -5.59
N ALA A 131 3.15 20.81 -4.53
CA ALA A 131 1.81 20.25 -4.48
C ALA A 131 0.68 21.28 -4.41
N ARG A 132 0.90 22.42 -3.75
CA ARG A 132 -0.13 23.46 -3.48
C ARG A 132 -0.99 23.87 -4.68
N SER A 133 -0.49 23.77 -5.91
CA SER A 133 -1.23 24.16 -7.11
C SER A 133 -1.34 23.05 -8.18
N GLN A 134 -0.97 21.82 -7.86
CA GLN A 134 -0.83 20.73 -8.84
C GLN A 134 -1.54 19.43 -8.45
N ILE A 135 -2.25 19.42 -7.31
CA ILE A 135 -2.94 18.22 -6.83
C ILE A 135 -4.41 18.21 -7.23
N GLU A 136 -4.88 17.02 -7.60
CA GLU A 136 -6.28 16.71 -7.86
C GLU A 136 -6.62 15.40 -7.13
N PRO A 137 -7.87 15.23 -6.67
CA PRO A 137 -8.29 13.99 -6.05
C PRO A 137 -8.27 12.84 -7.05
N VAL A 138 -7.98 11.64 -6.57
CA VAL A 138 -8.12 10.40 -7.36
C VAL A 138 -9.55 10.28 -7.87
N GLN A 139 -9.68 9.77 -9.10
CA GLN A 139 -10.96 9.72 -9.81
C GLN A 139 -12.04 8.99 -8.99
N GLY A 140 -13.24 9.57 -8.94
CA GLY A 140 -14.39 9.04 -8.20
C GLY A 140 -14.38 9.33 -6.69
N LEU A 141 -13.31 9.92 -6.13
CA LEU A 141 -13.21 10.16 -4.69
C LEU A 141 -14.30 11.12 -4.19
N ARG A 142 -14.60 12.20 -4.93
CA ARG A 142 -15.62 13.18 -4.53
C ARG A 142 -17.00 12.54 -4.45
N GLU A 143 -17.33 11.69 -5.41
CA GLU A 143 -18.57 10.94 -5.49
C GLU A 143 -18.67 9.91 -4.36
N LEU A 144 -17.57 9.20 -4.07
CA LEU A 144 -17.51 8.27 -2.94
C LEU A 144 -17.68 9.00 -1.60
N MET A 145 -17.00 10.13 -1.39
CA MET A 145 -17.15 10.94 -0.19
C MET A 145 -18.60 11.43 -0.03
N THR A 146 -19.23 11.90 -1.11
CA THR A 146 -20.66 12.26 -1.10
C THR A 146 -21.53 11.09 -0.64
N TRP A 147 -21.27 9.88 -1.16
CA TRP A 147 -21.98 8.68 -0.75
C TRP A 147 -21.76 8.34 0.74
N ILE A 148 -20.51 8.42 1.24
CA ILE A 148 -20.16 8.18 2.65
C ILE A 148 -20.97 9.11 3.56
N LYS A 149 -20.94 10.42 3.28
CA LYS A 149 -21.61 11.44 4.10
C LYS A 149 -23.14 11.27 4.07
N THR A 150 -23.72 11.08 2.89
CA THR A 150 -25.17 10.89 2.74
C THR A 150 -25.67 9.58 3.35
N SER A 151 -24.80 8.58 3.49
CA SER A 151 -25.10 7.31 4.16
C SER A 151 -24.87 7.34 5.68
N GLY A 152 -24.39 8.46 6.24
CA GLY A 152 -24.08 8.60 7.66
C GLY A 152 -22.92 7.73 8.13
N ILE A 153 -22.03 7.34 7.21
CA ILE A 153 -20.84 6.52 7.49
C ILE A 153 -19.73 7.45 8.00
N LYS A 154 -19.04 7.02 9.06
CA LYS A 154 -17.92 7.75 9.64
C LYS A 154 -16.68 7.64 8.75
N CYS A 155 -15.85 8.67 8.73
CA CYS A 155 -14.66 8.70 7.91
C CYS A 155 -13.44 9.18 8.69
N ALA A 156 -12.30 8.51 8.52
CA ALA A 156 -11.02 8.98 9.04
C ALA A 156 -9.93 8.97 7.96
N ALA A 157 -9.05 9.96 8.03
CA ALA A 157 -7.79 9.97 7.31
C ALA A 157 -6.67 9.48 8.24
N VAL A 158 -5.79 8.61 7.75
CA VAL A 158 -4.73 7.94 8.53
C VAL A 158 -3.45 7.96 7.71
N THR A 159 -2.45 8.75 8.08
CA THR A 159 -1.24 8.93 7.27
C THR A 159 0.06 8.84 8.10
N ASN A 160 1.17 8.43 7.45
CA ASN A 160 2.52 8.59 8.00
C ASN A 160 3.09 10.00 7.76
N ALA A 161 2.47 10.81 6.90
CA ALA A 161 2.91 12.16 6.60
C ALA A 161 2.80 13.06 7.85
N PRO A 162 3.71 14.04 8.02
CA PRO A 162 3.55 15.07 9.04
C PRO A 162 2.23 15.81 8.91
N ARG A 163 1.68 16.27 10.05
CA ARG A 163 0.42 17.02 10.11
C ARG A 163 0.32 18.16 9.08
N PRO A 164 1.32 19.04 8.90
CA PRO A 164 1.23 20.12 7.92
C PRO A 164 1.02 19.62 6.47
N ASN A 165 1.63 18.49 6.11
CA ASN A 165 1.50 17.89 4.78
C ASN A 165 0.10 17.32 4.59
N ALA A 166 -0.39 16.58 5.59
CA ALA A 166 -1.74 16.02 5.58
C ALA A 166 -2.79 17.14 5.42
N GLU A 167 -2.71 18.19 6.24
CA GLU A 167 -3.62 19.33 6.19
C GLU A 167 -3.51 20.10 4.87
N MET A 168 -2.29 20.23 4.31
CA MET A 168 -2.08 20.85 2.99
C MET A 168 -2.74 20.05 1.87
N LEU A 169 -2.56 18.72 1.82
CA LEU A 169 -3.17 17.87 0.79
C LEU A 169 -4.69 17.90 0.88
N LEU A 170 -5.23 17.70 2.09
CA LEU A 170 -6.68 17.73 2.33
C LEU A 170 -7.29 19.10 2.01
N GLY A 171 -6.61 20.18 2.38
CA GLY A 171 -7.02 21.54 2.05
C GLY A 171 -7.00 21.81 0.54
N GLY A 172 -5.94 21.38 -0.16
CA GLY A 172 -5.78 21.62 -1.59
C GLY A 172 -6.81 20.88 -2.46
N ILE A 173 -7.32 19.73 -2.01
CA ILE A 173 -8.44 19.05 -2.69
C ILE A 173 -9.84 19.46 -2.15
N ASN A 174 -9.90 20.41 -1.22
CA ASN A 174 -11.11 20.88 -0.53
C ASN A 174 -11.87 19.75 0.20
N MET A 175 -11.16 18.93 0.97
CA MET A 175 -11.75 17.81 1.73
C MET A 175 -11.39 17.83 3.23
N ALA A 176 -10.76 18.90 3.74
CA ALA A 176 -10.38 18.98 5.15
C ALA A 176 -11.57 18.74 6.12
N ASP A 177 -12.75 19.27 5.80
CA ASP A 177 -13.96 19.15 6.63
C ASP A 177 -14.78 17.87 6.37
N GLU A 178 -14.32 17.01 5.46
CA GLU A 178 -15.06 15.79 5.11
C GLU A 178 -14.79 14.62 6.07
N PHE A 179 -13.66 14.66 6.78
CA PHE A 179 -13.22 13.61 7.70
C PHE A 179 -13.61 13.91 9.15
N ASP A 180 -14.10 12.92 9.88
CA ASP A 180 -14.41 13.04 11.31
C ASP A 180 -13.13 13.07 12.16
N ILE A 181 -12.10 12.36 11.70
CA ILE A 181 -10.82 12.19 12.40
C ILE A 181 -9.66 12.22 11.42
N LEU A 182 -8.60 12.95 11.77
CA LEU A 182 -7.28 12.86 11.15
C LEU A 182 -6.30 12.21 12.14
N VAL A 183 -5.77 11.04 11.77
CA VAL A 183 -4.71 10.34 12.50
C VAL A 183 -3.38 10.56 11.79
N ILE A 184 -2.44 11.16 12.52
CA ILE A 184 -1.05 11.32 12.12
C ILE A 184 -0.25 10.24 12.83
N ALA A 185 0.32 9.30 12.09
CA ALA A 185 0.96 8.12 12.67
C ALA A 185 2.12 8.48 13.61
N ASN A 186 2.87 9.54 13.28
CA ASN A 186 3.97 10.06 14.11
C ASN A 186 3.51 10.65 15.45
N GLU A 187 2.21 10.87 15.64
CA GLU A 187 1.60 11.31 16.91
C GLU A 187 1.00 10.13 17.70
N GLU A 188 1.04 8.93 17.13
CA GLU A 188 0.60 7.68 17.77
C GLU A 188 1.81 6.89 18.30
N ALA A 189 1.55 5.80 19.03
CA ALA A 189 2.62 5.03 19.67
C ALA A 189 3.58 4.37 18.66
N HIS A 190 3.09 4.06 17.46
CA HIS A 190 3.87 3.45 16.38
C HIS A 190 3.35 3.92 15.01
N ASN A 191 4.28 4.04 14.06
CA ASN A 191 3.98 4.40 12.68
C ASN A 191 3.60 3.19 11.82
N LYS A 192 2.98 3.40 10.65
CA LYS A 192 2.83 2.31 9.66
C LYS A 192 4.24 1.81 9.28
N PRO A 193 4.49 0.48 9.23
CA PRO A 193 3.53 -0.61 9.02
C PRO A 193 2.90 -1.22 10.28
N HIS A 194 3.15 -0.66 11.47
CA HIS A 194 2.47 -1.10 12.69
C HIS A 194 0.96 -0.79 12.58
N PRO A 195 0.06 -1.66 13.07
CA PRO A 195 -1.39 -1.44 12.99
C PRO A 195 -1.93 -0.28 13.84
N GLU A 196 -1.08 0.36 14.66
CA GLU A 196 -1.52 1.32 15.68
C GLU A 196 -2.31 2.49 15.10
N PRO A 197 -1.91 3.14 13.99
CA PRO A 197 -2.65 4.27 13.44
C PRO A 197 -4.10 3.91 13.05
N TYR A 198 -4.31 2.71 12.49
CA TYR A 198 -5.65 2.23 12.14
C TYR A 198 -6.47 1.84 13.37
N LEU A 199 -5.85 1.19 14.36
CA LEU A 199 -6.50 0.89 15.63
C LEU A 199 -6.89 2.18 16.37
N ALA A 200 -6.04 3.20 16.34
CA ALA A 200 -6.32 4.51 16.90
C ALA A 200 -7.49 5.20 16.20
N ALA A 201 -7.53 5.18 14.87
CA ALA A 201 -8.65 5.71 14.09
C ALA A 201 -9.98 5.04 14.49
N MET A 202 -10.02 3.71 14.52
CA MET A 202 -11.22 2.95 14.89
C MET A 202 -11.65 3.22 16.35
N ARG A 203 -10.71 3.30 17.30
CA ARG A 203 -11.03 3.68 18.69
C ARG A 203 -11.63 5.08 18.79
N LYS A 204 -11.09 6.06 18.05
CA LYS A 204 -11.62 7.44 18.02
C LYS A 204 -13.01 7.50 17.38
N LEU A 205 -13.27 6.67 16.37
CA LEU A 205 -14.58 6.55 15.74
C LEU A 205 -15.57 5.68 16.55
N GLY A 206 -15.10 4.89 17.50
CA GLY A 206 -15.92 3.94 18.26
C GLY A 206 -16.40 2.75 17.42
N LEU A 207 -15.57 2.26 16.50
CA LEU A 207 -15.89 1.18 15.57
C LEU A 207 -14.98 -0.05 15.78
N GLN A 208 -15.43 -1.20 15.28
CA GLN A 208 -14.63 -2.43 15.22
C GLN A 208 -14.07 -2.66 13.80
N PRO A 209 -13.02 -3.47 13.63
CA PRO A 209 -12.43 -3.76 12.31
C PRO A 209 -13.43 -4.31 11.29
N GLU A 210 -14.38 -5.14 11.71
CA GLU A 210 -15.43 -5.73 10.87
C GLU A 210 -16.46 -4.73 10.33
N ASP A 211 -16.55 -3.54 10.95
CA ASP A 211 -17.43 -2.44 10.53
C ASP A 211 -16.72 -1.47 9.57
N CYS A 212 -15.42 -1.67 9.35
CA CYS A 212 -14.57 -0.73 8.64
C CYS A 212 -14.04 -1.29 7.32
N VAL A 213 -13.82 -0.39 6.37
CA VAL A 213 -13.00 -0.62 5.18
C VAL A 213 -11.87 0.40 5.14
N ALA A 214 -10.68 -0.04 4.76
CA ALA A 214 -9.51 0.83 4.58
C ALA A 214 -9.12 0.93 3.10
N PHE A 215 -8.72 2.12 2.67
CA PHE A 215 -8.11 2.36 1.36
C PHE A 215 -6.64 2.72 1.53
N GLU A 216 -5.78 2.08 0.74
CA GLU A 216 -4.33 2.19 0.80
C GLU A 216 -3.71 2.00 -0.59
N ASP A 217 -2.61 2.67 -0.89
CA ASP A 217 -1.88 2.57 -2.15
C ASP A 217 -0.49 1.91 -1.98
N SER A 218 -0.02 1.76 -0.73
CA SER A 218 1.34 1.33 -0.43
C SER A 218 1.41 0.01 0.36
N PRO A 219 2.42 -0.85 0.14
CA PRO A 219 2.65 -2.03 0.98
C PRO A 219 2.84 -1.70 2.46
N THR A 220 3.52 -0.58 2.76
CA THR A 220 3.76 -0.12 4.14
C THR A 220 2.44 0.11 4.86
N GLY A 221 1.54 0.85 4.24
CA GLY A 221 0.29 1.20 4.86
C GLY A 221 -0.77 0.12 4.79
N ALA A 222 -0.85 -0.61 3.67
CA ALA A 222 -1.68 -1.81 3.57
C ALA A 222 -1.31 -2.88 4.61
N THR A 223 -0.01 -3.06 4.92
CA THR A 223 0.42 -3.94 6.02
C THR A 223 -0.17 -3.50 7.35
N ALA A 224 -0.19 -2.21 7.64
CA ALA A 224 -0.76 -1.67 8.88
C ALA A 224 -2.28 -1.92 8.96
N ALA A 225 -3.02 -1.62 7.89
CA ALA A 225 -4.47 -1.79 7.84
C ALA A 225 -4.88 -3.28 7.96
N VAL A 226 -4.19 -4.16 7.23
CA VAL A 226 -4.40 -5.62 7.29
C VAL A 226 -4.07 -6.16 8.68
N ALA A 227 -2.95 -5.73 9.28
CA ALA A 227 -2.57 -6.15 10.63
C ALA A 227 -3.55 -5.65 11.71
N ALA A 228 -4.26 -4.55 11.46
CA ALA A 228 -5.34 -4.05 12.32
C ALA A 228 -6.65 -4.84 12.17
N GLY A 229 -6.70 -5.83 11.26
CA GLY A 229 -7.88 -6.66 11.00
C GLY A 229 -8.91 -6.00 10.09
N VAL A 230 -8.59 -4.85 9.49
CA VAL A 230 -9.52 -4.09 8.65
C VAL A 230 -9.56 -4.66 7.24
N HIS A 231 -10.75 -4.76 6.65
CA HIS A 231 -10.85 -5.07 5.23
C HIS A 231 -10.19 -3.97 4.41
N THR A 232 -9.09 -4.30 3.73
CA THR A 232 -8.26 -3.32 3.04
C THR A 232 -8.39 -3.48 1.53
N ILE A 233 -8.63 -2.38 0.84
CA ILE A 233 -8.72 -2.27 -0.62
C ILE A 233 -7.53 -1.44 -1.12
N GLY A 234 -6.79 -2.00 -2.07
CA GLY A 234 -5.67 -1.32 -2.72
C GLY A 234 -6.12 -0.30 -3.77
N ILE A 235 -5.61 0.92 -3.74
CA ILE A 235 -5.73 1.90 -4.83
C ILE A 235 -4.46 1.83 -5.69
N LEU A 236 -4.61 1.50 -6.97
CA LEU A 236 -3.48 1.22 -7.87
C LEU A 236 -2.87 2.47 -8.52
N THR A 237 -2.71 3.54 -7.75
CA THR A 237 -2.03 4.78 -8.14
C THR A 237 -0.50 4.61 -8.09
N SER A 238 0.01 4.06 -6.99
CA SER A 238 1.46 3.95 -6.74
C SER A 238 2.00 2.55 -7.00
N GLN A 239 1.29 1.50 -6.56
CA GLN A 239 1.82 0.14 -6.48
C GLN A 239 0.98 -0.86 -7.26
N THR A 240 1.58 -1.99 -7.63
CA THR A 240 0.87 -3.01 -8.41
C THR A 240 -0.01 -3.89 -7.53
N ALA A 241 -1.05 -4.49 -8.12
CA ALA A 241 -1.92 -5.42 -7.41
C ALA A 241 -1.14 -6.61 -6.81
N GLU A 242 -0.06 -7.06 -7.44
CA GLU A 242 0.80 -8.12 -6.93
C GLU A 242 1.54 -7.69 -5.65
N ALA A 243 2.07 -6.46 -5.61
CA ALA A 243 2.72 -5.92 -4.43
C ALA A 243 1.74 -5.78 -3.25
N MET A 244 0.52 -5.30 -3.52
CA MET A 244 -0.53 -5.18 -2.52
C MET A 244 -1.00 -6.57 -2.03
N ALA A 245 -1.15 -7.54 -2.93
CA ALA A 245 -1.52 -8.90 -2.57
C ALA A 245 -0.48 -9.59 -1.69
N ALA A 246 0.82 -9.29 -1.89
CA ALA A 246 1.90 -9.85 -1.08
C ALA A 246 1.81 -9.46 0.41
N VAL A 247 1.15 -8.34 0.74
CA VAL A 247 0.92 -7.88 2.11
C VAL A 247 -0.49 -8.17 2.63
N GLY A 248 -1.26 -9.01 1.92
CA GLY A 248 -2.55 -9.53 2.38
C GLY A 248 -3.78 -8.77 1.90
N VAL A 249 -3.62 -7.78 1.00
CA VAL A 249 -4.74 -7.12 0.33
C VAL A 249 -5.41 -8.10 -0.64
N LYS A 250 -6.74 -8.19 -0.60
CA LYS A 250 -7.51 -9.16 -1.40
C LYS A 250 -8.29 -8.54 -2.56
N GLN A 251 -8.39 -7.21 -2.59
CA GLN A 251 -9.09 -6.45 -3.60
C GLN A 251 -8.29 -5.19 -3.90
N CYS A 252 -8.13 -4.87 -5.18
CA CYS A 252 -7.55 -3.62 -5.63
C CYS A 252 -8.44 -3.02 -6.72
N VAL A 253 -8.41 -1.70 -6.83
CA VAL A 253 -9.14 -0.93 -7.84
C VAL A 253 -8.22 0.14 -8.44
N GLY A 254 -8.45 0.51 -9.70
CA GLY A 254 -7.73 1.62 -10.33
C GLY A 254 -8.20 2.99 -9.83
N ASP A 255 -9.49 3.10 -9.48
CA ASP A 255 -10.09 4.33 -8.97
C ASP A 255 -11.34 4.05 -8.11
N TYR A 256 -11.94 5.10 -7.57
CA TYR A 256 -13.13 4.98 -6.72
C TYR A 256 -14.44 4.77 -7.52
N HIS A 257 -14.45 4.91 -8.84
CA HIS A 257 -15.64 4.57 -9.64
C HIS A 257 -15.93 3.08 -9.64
N GLU A 258 -14.89 2.23 -9.52
CA GLU A 258 -15.06 0.78 -9.33
C GLU A 258 -15.83 0.48 -8.05
N ILE A 259 -15.49 1.16 -6.95
CA ILE A 259 -16.16 1.03 -5.65
C ILE A 259 -17.62 1.48 -5.74
N LEU A 260 -17.88 2.61 -6.40
CA LEU A 260 -19.24 3.11 -6.59
C LEU A 260 -20.11 2.11 -7.36
N ARG A 261 -19.57 1.45 -8.38
CA ARG A 261 -20.29 0.37 -9.11
C ARG A 261 -20.62 -0.81 -8.20
N GLU A 262 -19.72 -1.19 -7.30
CA GLU A 262 -19.97 -2.27 -6.33
C GLU A 262 -21.07 -1.89 -5.32
N ILE A 263 -21.03 -0.66 -4.81
CA ILE A 263 -22.06 -0.10 -3.92
C ILE A 263 -23.44 -0.08 -4.62
N GLU A 264 -23.49 0.33 -5.88
CA GLU A 264 -24.73 0.31 -6.66
C GLU A 264 -25.26 -1.11 -6.89
N ALA A 265 -24.36 -2.05 -7.20
CA ALA A 265 -24.71 -3.45 -7.37
C ALA A 265 -25.23 -4.08 -6.07
N ALA A 266 -24.67 -3.68 -4.91
CA ALA A 266 -25.10 -4.11 -3.59
C ALA A 266 -26.51 -3.67 -3.21
N ARG A 267 -27.04 -2.60 -3.82
CA ARG A 267 -28.37 -2.04 -3.52
C ARG A 267 -29.50 -2.74 -4.26
N LYS A 268 -29.20 -3.40 -5.39
CA LYS A 268 -30.15 -4.19 -6.19
C LYS A 268 -30.42 -5.54 -5.53
#